data_AF-A0A094EXJ5-F1
#
_entry.id   AF-A0A094EXJ5-F1
#
_cell.length_a   1.000
_cell.length_b   1.000
_cell.length_c   1.000
_cell.angle_alpha   90.00
_cell.angle_beta   90.00
_cell.angle_gamma   90.00
#
_symmetry.space_group_name_H-M   'P 1'
#
loop_
_entity.id
_entity.type
_entity.pdbx_description
1 polymer ?
#
loop_
_entity_poly.entity_id
_entity_poly.type
_entity_poly.pdbx_seq_one_letter_code
_entity_poly.pdbx_strand_id
1 'polypeptide(L)'
;MGIPADADPVRWFKLLLLREEDLSEELRQTESVMRARKMLRTTGKSATDLIADYLRALWQHILETIHKARTASAVAAYIFQVVITVPAIWKDYARKMEWKKPQKKAGILEPRLAGPTALTFASEPEAAALATLSEREREVEVGDVYSICDAGGGTVVSWSSL
;
A
#
# COMPACT_ATOMS: atom_id res chain seq x y z
N MET A 1 12.36 4.95 -15.86
CA MET A 1 12.07 3.90 -16.87
C MET A 1 10.58 3.64 -16.83
N GLY A 2 9.88 3.71 -17.96
CA GLY A 2 8.47 3.32 -18.03
C GLY A 2 8.31 1.79 -18.03
N ILE A 3 7.13 1.30 -17.67
CA ILE A 3 6.79 -0.11 -17.84
C ILE A 3 6.71 -0.37 -19.36
N PRO A 4 7.41 -1.38 -19.90
CA PRO A 4 7.34 -1.71 -21.33
C PRO A 4 5.89 -1.96 -21.78
N ALA A 5 5.55 -1.55 -23.01
CA ALA A 5 4.18 -1.69 -23.53
C ALA A 5 3.75 -3.16 -23.72
N ASP A 6 4.72 -4.05 -23.88
CA ASP A 6 4.60 -5.51 -23.96
C ASP A 6 4.78 -6.20 -22.61
N ALA A 7 5.03 -5.43 -21.54
CA ALA A 7 5.14 -6.02 -20.22
C ALA A 7 3.80 -6.56 -19.78
N ASP A 8 3.85 -7.66 -19.06
CA ASP A 8 2.67 -8.39 -18.65
C ASP A 8 2.50 -8.27 -17.12
N PRO A 9 1.90 -7.16 -16.63
CA PRO A 9 1.99 -6.77 -15.22
C PRO A 9 1.22 -7.72 -14.31
N VAL A 10 1.73 -7.93 -13.11
CA VAL A 10 0.99 -8.61 -12.04
C VAL A 10 0.18 -7.57 -11.29
N ARG A 11 -1.13 -7.79 -11.21
CA ARG A 11 -2.10 -6.90 -10.55
C ARG A 11 -2.75 -7.61 -9.37
N TRP A 12 -3.28 -6.82 -8.45
CA TRP A 12 -4.06 -7.28 -7.28
C TRP A 12 -3.33 -8.27 -6.35
N PHE A 13 -2.00 -8.36 -6.47
CA PHE A 13 -1.18 -9.25 -5.64
C PHE A 13 -1.30 -8.96 -4.13
N LYS A 14 -1.70 -7.74 -3.74
CA LYS A 14 -1.99 -7.40 -2.33
C LYS A 14 -3.10 -8.27 -1.74
N LEU A 15 -4.05 -8.73 -2.56
CA LEU A 15 -5.15 -9.61 -2.12
C LEU A 15 -4.64 -10.99 -1.70
N LEU A 16 -3.44 -11.40 -2.15
CA LEU A 16 -2.82 -12.66 -1.77
C LEU A 16 -2.27 -12.65 -0.33
N LEU A 17 -2.37 -11.52 0.40
CA LEU A 17 -2.15 -11.47 1.84
C LEU A 17 -3.36 -11.95 2.66
N LEU A 18 -4.55 -11.97 2.05
CA LEU A 18 -5.74 -12.52 2.68
C LEU A 18 -5.67 -14.04 2.61
N ARG A 19 -6.20 -14.67 3.66
CA ARG A 19 -6.45 -16.11 3.64
C ARG A 19 -7.49 -16.42 2.57
N GLU A 20 -7.41 -17.63 2.03
CA GLU A 20 -8.28 -18.02 0.93
C GLU A 20 -9.76 -17.96 1.33
N GLU A 21 -10.10 -18.37 2.55
CA GLU A 21 -11.47 -18.30 3.08
C GLU A 21 -12.03 -16.86 3.17
N ASP A 22 -11.18 -15.84 3.25
CA ASP A 22 -11.59 -14.43 3.35
C ASP A 22 -11.71 -13.74 1.98
N LEU A 23 -11.36 -14.43 0.89
CA LEU A 23 -11.59 -13.97 -0.49
C LEU A 23 -12.90 -14.58 -1.02
N SER A 24 -13.75 -13.77 -1.66
CA SER A 24 -14.94 -14.30 -2.34
C SER A 24 -14.55 -15.20 -3.51
N GLU A 25 -15.43 -16.15 -3.87
CA GLU A 25 -15.14 -17.09 -4.95
C GLU A 25 -14.96 -16.36 -6.30
N GLU A 26 -15.75 -15.31 -6.54
CA GLU A 26 -15.64 -14.47 -7.73
C GLU A 26 -14.25 -13.85 -7.83
N LEU A 27 -13.75 -13.27 -6.72
CA LEU A 27 -12.41 -12.68 -6.67
C LEU A 27 -11.30 -13.71 -6.90
N ARG A 28 -11.42 -14.91 -6.32
CA ARG A 28 -10.44 -15.99 -6.49
C ARG A 28 -10.28 -16.40 -7.96
N GLN A 29 -11.37 -16.36 -8.73
CA GLN A 29 -11.40 -16.78 -10.13
C GLN A 29 -11.06 -15.66 -11.12
N THR A 30 -10.82 -14.43 -10.66
CA THR A 30 -10.41 -13.35 -11.55
C THR A 30 -9.04 -13.61 -12.18
N GLU A 31 -8.88 -13.21 -13.44
CA GLU A 31 -7.63 -13.35 -14.19
C GLU A 31 -6.45 -12.73 -13.42
N SER A 32 -6.65 -11.56 -12.80
CA SER A 32 -5.61 -10.86 -12.03
C SER A 32 -5.10 -11.71 -10.85
N VAL A 33 -6.01 -12.30 -10.06
CA VAL A 33 -5.64 -13.15 -8.91
C VAL A 33 -4.99 -14.44 -9.37
N MET A 34 -5.56 -15.10 -10.39
CA MET A 34 -5.02 -16.34 -10.95
C MET A 34 -3.61 -16.16 -11.52
N ARG A 35 -3.39 -15.03 -12.20
CA ARG A 35 -2.08 -14.61 -12.73
C ARG A 35 -1.08 -14.35 -11.62
N ALA A 36 -1.45 -13.60 -10.59
CA ALA A 36 -0.58 -13.35 -9.43
C ALA A 36 -0.21 -14.66 -8.72
N ARG A 37 -1.17 -15.57 -8.53
CA ARG A 37 -0.93 -16.92 -7.98
C ARG A 37 0.03 -17.74 -8.87
N LYS A 38 -0.15 -17.70 -10.20
CA LYS A 38 0.76 -18.35 -11.15
C LYS A 38 2.19 -17.82 -10.98
N MET A 39 2.36 -16.51 -10.88
CA MET A 39 3.67 -15.87 -10.68
C MET A 39 4.34 -16.34 -9.39
N LEU A 40 3.62 -16.40 -8.27
CA LEU A 40 4.17 -16.91 -7.01
C LEU A 40 4.68 -18.34 -7.16
N ARG A 41 3.90 -19.22 -7.81
CA ARG A 41 4.31 -20.61 -8.07
C ARG A 41 5.54 -20.71 -8.97
N THR A 42 5.59 -19.97 -10.07
CA THR A 42 6.69 -20.06 -11.03
C THR A 42 7.99 -19.45 -10.52
N THR A 43 7.91 -18.47 -9.62
CA THR A 43 9.09 -17.79 -9.06
C THR A 43 9.53 -18.34 -7.69
N GLY A 44 8.71 -19.19 -7.07
CA GLY A 44 8.94 -19.65 -5.68
C GLY A 44 8.82 -18.54 -4.63
N LYS A 45 8.28 -17.37 -5.00
CA LYS A 45 8.10 -16.23 -4.10
C LYS A 45 6.81 -16.35 -3.29
N SER A 46 6.82 -15.80 -2.08
CA SER A 46 5.61 -15.57 -1.31
C SER A 46 4.91 -14.27 -1.72
N ALA A 47 3.63 -14.09 -1.34
CA ALA A 47 2.92 -12.82 -1.51
C ALA A 47 3.66 -11.66 -0.80
N THR A 48 4.22 -11.92 0.38
CA THR A 48 5.05 -10.99 1.14
C THR A 48 6.30 -10.55 0.34
N ASP A 49 6.94 -11.46 -0.40
CA ASP A 49 8.11 -11.13 -1.23
C ASP A 49 7.73 -10.26 -2.42
N LEU A 50 6.62 -10.59 -3.08
CA LEU A 50 6.13 -9.81 -4.22
C LEU A 50 5.76 -8.37 -3.80
N ILE A 51 5.14 -8.21 -2.63
CA ILE A 51 4.85 -6.89 -2.06
C ILE A 51 6.14 -6.16 -1.66
N ALA A 52 7.10 -6.86 -1.06
CA ALA A 52 8.40 -6.28 -0.72
C ALA A 52 9.14 -5.78 -1.96
N ASP A 53 9.12 -6.52 -3.07
CA ASP A 53 9.75 -6.12 -4.32
C ASP A 53 9.10 -4.87 -4.90
N TYR A 54 7.77 -4.81 -4.92
CA TYR A 54 7.03 -3.63 -5.35
C TYR A 54 7.38 -2.41 -4.48
N LEU A 55 7.35 -2.56 -3.16
CA LEU A 55 7.68 -1.48 -2.22
C LEU A 55 9.13 -1.05 -2.32
N ARG A 56 10.07 -1.96 -2.62
CA ARG A 56 11.48 -1.63 -2.81
C ARG A 56 11.65 -0.72 -4.02
N ALA A 57 11.05 -1.09 -5.14
CA ALA A 57 11.08 -0.28 -6.36
C ALA A 57 10.42 1.09 -6.14
N LEU A 58 9.28 1.12 -5.46
CA LEU A 58 8.59 2.36 -5.12
C LEU A 58 9.44 3.24 -4.19
N TRP A 59 10.05 2.65 -3.16
CA TRP A 59 10.88 3.37 -2.19
C TRP A 59 12.13 3.97 -2.83
N GLN A 60 12.81 3.20 -3.68
CA GLN A 60 13.94 3.69 -4.46
C GLN A 60 13.53 4.86 -5.35
N HIS A 61 12.39 4.75 -6.04
CA HIS A 61 11.89 5.82 -6.89
C HIS A 61 11.53 7.10 -6.11
N ILE A 62 10.91 6.95 -4.93
CA ILE A 62 10.61 8.07 -4.02
C ILE A 62 11.90 8.76 -3.59
N LEU A 63 12.90 7.98 -3.14
CA LEU A 63 14.20 8.52 -2.75
C LEU A 63 14.87 9.26 -3.91
N GLU A 64 14.94 8.67 -5.10
CA GLU A 64 15.50 9.31 -6.29
C GLU A 64 14.79 10.64 -6.61
N THR A 65 13.46 10.67 -6.49
CA THR A 65 12.67 11.88 -6.74
C THR A 65 12.96 12.97 -5.71
N ILE A 66 13.08 12.61 -4.43
CA ILE A 66 13.48 13.55 -3.37
C ILE A 66 14.90 14.08 -3.62
N HIS A 67 15.85 13.23 -3.99
CA HIS A 67 17.23 13.64 -4.28
C HIS A 67 17.36 14.53 -5.53
N LYS A 68 16.41 14.43 -6.48
CA LYS A 68 16.35 15.39 -7.61
C LYS A 68 15.90 16.78 -7.16
N ALA A 69 15.07 16.86 -6.12
CA ALA A 69 14.50 18.11 -5.62
C ALA A 69 15.29 18.74 -4.46
N ARG A 70 16.19 17.99 -3.81
CA ARG A 70 16.93 18.39 -2.60
C ARG A 70 18.38 17.92 -2.66
N THR A 71 19.29 18.64 -2.00
CA THR A 71 20.70 18.23 -1.94
C THR A 71 20.86 16.93 -1.14
N ALA A 72 21.89 16.14 -1.48
CA ALA A 72 22.20 14.90 -0.76
C ALA A 72 22.42 15.13 0.75
N SER A 73 23.06 16.24 1.13
CA SER A 73 23.26 16.62 2.53
C SER A 73 21.94 16.87 3.27
N ALA A 74 20.98 17.53 2.62
CA ALA A 74 19.67 17.76 3.21
C ALA A 74 18.91 16.44 3.42
N VAL A 75 18.89 15.57 2.40
CA VAL A 75 18.20 14.27 2.49
C VAL A 75 18.82 13.35 3.55
N ALA A 76 20.14 13.41 3.73
CA ALA A 76 20.84 12.67 4.77
C ALA A 76 20.49 13.16 6.20
N ALA A 77 20.13 14.43 6.34
CA ALA A 77 19.76 15.06 7.62
C ALA A 77 18.26 14.90 7.97
N TYR A 78 17.43 14.36 7.08
CA TYR A 78 16.00 14.16 7.34
C TYR A 78 15.71 12.85 8.07
N ILE A 79 14.94 12.97 9.15
CA ILE A 79 14.21 11.84 9.74
C ILE A 79 12.96 11.61 8.90
N PHE A 80 12.74 10.37 8.47
CA PHE A 80 11.63 10.02 7.62
C PHE A 80 10.45 9.51 8.45
N GLN A 81 9.27 10.07 8.19
CA GLN A 81 7.99 9.56 8.63
C GLN A 81 7.28 8.95 7.41
N VAL A 82 7.07 7.64 7.42
CA VAL A 82 6.39 6.91 6.36
C VAL A 82 5.03 6.45 6.88
N VAL A 83 3.99 6.78 6.14
CA VAL A 83 2.62 6.32 6.40
C VAL A 83 2.19 5.45 5.22
N ILE A 84 1.84 4.20 5.48
CA ILE A 84 1.30 3.29 4.46
C ILE A 84 -0.20 3.12 4.70
N THR A 85 -1.01 3.42 3.68
CA THR A 85 -2.45 3.19 3.74
C THR A 85 -2.78 1.72 3.49
N VAL A 86 -3.77 1.21 4.23
CA VAL A 86 -4.25 -0.17 4.09
C VAL A 86 -5.78 -0.21 4.01
N PRO A 87 -6.37 -1.19 3.32
CA PRO A 87 -7.82 -1.32 3.26
C PRO A 87 -8.43 -1.49 4.65
N ALA A 88 -9.47 -0.72 4.97
CA ALA A 88 -10.14 -0.78 6.28
C ALA A 88 -10.79 -2.16 6.55
N ILE A 89 -11.24 -2.83 5.48
CA ILE A 89 -11.93 -4.13 5.55
C ILE A 89 -11.01 -5.32 5.83
N TRP A 90 -9.68 -5.14 5.76
CA TRP A 90 -8.75 -6.25 5.99
C TRP A 90 -8.81 -6.76 7.42
N LYS A 91 -8.84 -8.08 7.59
CA LYS A 91 -8.83 -8.70 8.92
C LYS A 91 -7.57 -8.32 9.70
N ASP A 92 -7.66 -8.35 11.04
CA ASP A 92 -6.56 -7.96 11.94
C ASP A 92 -5.23 -8.67 11.65
N TYR A 93 -5.28 -9.93 11.23
CA TYR A 93 -4.07 -10.69 10.88
C TYR A 93 -3.35 -10.10 9.67
N ALA A 94 -4.09 -9.67 8.64
CA ALA A 94 -3.53 -9.07 7.42
C ALA A 94 -2.95 -7.68 7.71
N ARG A 95 -3.54 -6.95 8.67
CA ARG A 95 -3.03 -5.65 9.16
C ARG A 95 -1.77 -5.80 10.01
N LYS A 96 -1.73 -6.76 10.94
CA LYS A 96 -0.70 -6.83 12.00
C LYS A 96 0.51 -7.73 11.67
N MET A 97 0.30 -8.88 11.02
CA MET A 97 1.36 -9.90 10.83
C MET A 97 2.04 -9.83 9.46
N GLU A 98 1.29 -9.53 8.40
CA GLU A 98 1.81 -9.62 7.03
C GLU A 98 2.42 -8.31 6.52
N TRP A 99 2.14 -7.20 7.18
CA TRP A 99 2.59 -5.86 6.78
C TRP A 99 3.77 -5.34 7.60
N LYS A 100 4.50 -6.13 8.40
CA LYS A 100 5.80 -5.67 8.97
C LYS A 100 7.01 -6.19 8.21
N LYS A 101 6.87 -7.37 7.61
CA LYS A 101 7.94 -8.06 6.89
C LYS A 101 8.27 -7.40 5.55
N PRO A 102 7.29 -6.99 4.71
CA PRO A 102 7.58 -6.43 3.39
C PRO A 102 8.41 -5.15 3.42
N GLN A 103 8.12 -4.21 4.33
CA GLN A 103 8.80 -2.91 4.42
C GLN A 103 10.24 -3.06 4.86
N LYS A 104 10.49 -3.97 5.82
CA LYS A 104 11.86 -4.31 6.21
C LYS A 104 12.61 -4.93 5.04
N LYS A 105 12.01 -5.88 4.33
CA LYS A 105 12.59 -6.47 3.10
C LYS A 105 12.75 -5.47 1.95
N ALA A 106 11.93 -4.42 1.93
CA ALA A 106 11.95 -3.36 0.93
C ALA A 106 12.99 -2.27 1.20
N GLY A 107 13.65 -2.29 2.36
CA GLY A 107 14.66 -1.29 2.74
C GLY A 107 14.10 0.03 3.28
N ILE A 108 12.79 0.12 3.52
CA ILE A 108 12.15 1.35 4.06
C ILE A 108 12.66 1.68 5.47
N LEU A 109 12.93 0.62 6.24
CA LEU A 109 13.38 0.71 7.64
C LEU A 109 14.90 0.56 7.79
N GLU A 110 15.67 0.68 6.71
CA GLU A 110 17.13 0.67 6.80
C GLU A 110 17.62 1.85 7.65
N PRO A 111 18.69 1.68 8.45
CA PRO A 111 19.25 2.74 9.25
C PRO A 111 19.63 3.96 8.39
N ARG A 112 19.29 5.16 8.86
CA ARG A 112 19.68 6.43 8.24
C ARG A 112 20.49 7.27 9.23
N LEU A 113 21.35 8.14 8.70
CA LEU A 113 22.22 9.00 9.50
C LEU A 113 21.43 9.92 10.47
N ALA A 114 20.33 10.50 10.00
CA ALA A 114 19.49 11.38 10.80
C ALA A 114 18.70 10.68 11.92
N GLY A 115 18.58 9.35 11.87
CA GLY A 115 17.78 8.57 12.81
C GLY A 115 16.90 7.52 12.11
N PRO A 116 16.19 6.71 12.90
CA PRO A 116 15.34 5.66 12.36
C PRO A 116 14.15 6.22 11.59
N THR A 117 13.79 5.59 10.46
CA THR A 117 12.52 5.84 9.79
C THR A 117 11.38 5.38 10.69
N ALA A 118 10.46 6.29 11.01
CA ALA A 118 9.24 5.95 11.71
C ALA A 118 8.18 5.50 10.68
N LEU A 119 7.53 4.37 10.95
CA LEU A 119 6.55 3.74 10.06
C LEU A 119 5.24 3.55 10.79
N THR A 120 4.17 4.09 10.20
CA THR A 120 2.80 3.96 10.70
C THR A 120 1.87 3.50 9.59
N PHE A 121 0.71 2.98 9.97
CA PHE A 121 -0.35 2.60 9.05
C PHE A 121 -1.57 3.45 9.33
N ALA A 122 -2.25 3.85 8.26
CA ALA A 122 -3.55 4.49 8.32
C ALA A 122 -4.53 3.67 7.47
N SER A 123 -5.83 3.74 7.77
CA SER A 123 -6.79 3.14 6.85
C SER A 123 -6.92 4.00 5.58
N GLU A 124 -7.13 3.37 4.42
CA GLU A 124 -7.44 4.08 3.16
C GLU A 124 -8.58 5.10 3.33
N PRO A 125 -9.75 4.77 3.94
CA PRO A 125 -10.81 5.77 4.13
C PRO A 125 -10.43 6.89 5.09
N GLU A 126 -9.68 6.63 6.17
CA GLU A 126 -9.20 7.69 7.07
C GLU A 126 -8.23 8.64 6.37
N ALA A 127 -7.31 8.11 5.57
CA ALA A 127 -6.39 8.92 4.78
C ALA A 127 -7.13 9.76 3.74
N ALA A 128 -8.16 9.20 3.09
CA ALA A 128 -9.02 9.94 2.17
C ALA A 128 -9.82 11.04 2.89
N ALA A 129 -10.34 10.76 4.09
CA ALA A 129 -11.02 11.73 4.94
C ALA A 129 -10.09 12.91 5.25
N LEU A 130 -8.90 12.61 5.78
CA LEU A 130 -7.95 13.63 6.21
C LEU A 130 -7.46 14.47 5.03
N ALA A 131 -7.20 13.86 3.87
CA ALA A 131 -6.84 14.60 2.67
C ALA A 131 -7.94 15.59 2.27
N THR A 132 -9.20 15.14 2.28
CA THR A 132 -10.36 15.97 1.95
C THR A 132 -10.58 17.10 2.96
N LEU A 133 -10.41 16.82 4.25
CA LEU A 133 -10.61 17.80 5.33
C LEU A 133 -9.45 18.80 5.45
N SER A 134 -8.26 18.45 4.96
CA SER A 134 -7.09 19.33 4.97
C SER A 134 -7.10 20.36 3.84
N GLU A 135 -8.01 20.22 2.87
CA GLU A 135 -8.21 21.21 1.82
C GLU A 135 -8.89 22.45 2.39
N ARG A 136 -8.22 23.60 2.30
CA ARG A 136 -8.63 24.88 2.92
C ARG A 136 -9.99 25.41 2.48
N GLU A 137 -10.56 24.86 1.41
CA GLU A 137 -11.83 25.31 0.82
C GLU A 137 -13.05 24.64 1.46
N ARG A 138 -12.87 23.77 2.47
CA ARG A 138 -13.96 23.07 3.15
C ARG A 138 -14.08 23.53 4.59
N GLU A 139 -15.17 24.25 4.90
CA GLU A 139 -15.59 24.49 6.27
C GLU A 139 -16.34 23.25 6.76
N VAL A 140 -15.84 22.65 7.85
CA VAL A 140 -16.40 21.44 8.46
C VAL A 140 -16.67 21.74 9.93
N GLU A 141 -17.89 21.49 10.37
CA GLU A 141 -18.31 21.76 11.73
C GLU A 141 -18.39 20.49 12.57
N VAL A 142 -18.26 20.65 13.90
CA VAL A 142 -18.46 19.55 14.84
C VAL A 142 -19.92 19.12 14.78
N GLY A 143 -20.16 17.90 14.29
CA GLY A 143 -21.51 17.34 14.11
C GLY A 143 -21.79 16.93 12.67
N ASP A 144 -20.97 17.35 11.71
CA ASP A 144 -21.11 16.96 10.31
C ASP A 144 -20.80 15.48 10.09
N VAL A 145 -21.57 14.85 9.20
CA VAL A 145 -21.42 13.43 8.84
C VAL A 145 -20.89 13.33 7.42
N TYR A 146 -19.79 12.58 7.25
CA TYR A 146 -19.19 12.30 5.95
C TYR A 146 -19.28 10.82 5.61
N SER A 147 -19.58 10.54 4.34
CA SER A 147 -19.49 9.20 3.77
C SER A 147 -18.34 9.14 2.78
N ILE A 148 -17.47 8.14 2.92
CA ILE A 148 -16.30 7.94 2.07
C ILE A 148 -16.55 6.69 1.24
N CYS A 149 -16.62 6.89 -0.07
CA CYS A 149 -16.70 5.81 -1.04
C CYS A 149 -15.30 5.53 -1.60
N ASP A 150 -14.65 4.50 -1.09
CA ASP A 150 -13.41 3.97 -1.68
C ASP A 150 -13.76 2.87 -2.70
N ALA A 151 -13.77 3.25 -3.97
CA ALA A 151 -14.08 2.37 -5.10
C ALA A 151 -12.81 2.02 -5.91
N GLY A 152 -11.75 1.57 -5.21
CA GLY A 152 -10.51 1.11 -5.82
C GLY A 152 -10.64 -0.19 -6.62
N GLY A 153 -9.73 -0.38 -7.59
CA GLY A 153 -9.84 -1.42 -8.62
C GLY A 153 -9.71 -2.89 -8.18
N GLY A 154 -9.59 -3.21 -6.89
CA GLY A 154 -9.53 -4.60 -6.39
C GLY A 154 -10.12 -4.76 -4.98
N THR A 155 -10.82 -3.75 -4.48
CA THR A 155 -11.40 -3.71 -3.13
C THR A 155 -12.72 -2.98 -3.26
N VAL A 156 -13.71 -3.65 -3.86
CA VAL A 156 -15.08 -3.11 -3.89
C VAL A 156 -15.66 -3.26 -2.49
N VAL A 157 -15.88 -2.14 -1.82
CA VAL A 157 -16.56 -2.09 -0.52
C VAL A 157 -18.06 -2.21 -0.78
N SER A 158 -18.62 -3.42 -0.75
CA SER A 158 -20.08 -3.57 -0.76
C SER A 158 -20.61 -3.43 0.67
N TRP A 159 -21.36 -2.36 0.95
CA TRP A 159 -22.27 -2.35 2.10
C TRP A 159 -23.51 -3.18 1.75
N SER A 160 -23.64 -4.36 2.33
CA SER A 160 -24.93 -5.07 2.39
C SER A 160 -25.68 -4.56 3.62
N SER A 161 -26.64 -3.66 3.41
CA SER A 161 -27.61 -3.26 4.42
C SER A 161 -28.44 -4.46 4.89
N LEU A 162 -28.58 -4.61 6.22
CA LEU A 162 -29.71 -5.32 6.84
C LEU A 162 -30.99 -4.53 6.61
#